data_AF-A0A256XE69-F1
#
_entry.id   AF-A0A256XE69-F1
#
_cell.length_a   1.000
_cell.length_b   1.000
_cell.length_c   1.000
_cell.angle_alpha   90.00
_cell.angle_beta   90.00
_cell.angle_gamma   90.00
#
_symmetry.space_group_name_H-M   'P 1'
#
loop_
_entity.id
_entity.type
_entity.pdbx_description
1 polymer ?
#
loop_
_entity_poly.entity_id
_entity_poly.type
_entity_poly.pdbx_seq_one_letter_code
_entity_poly.pdbx_strand_id
1 'polypeptide(L)'
;MMWSTKHKPKKKEDISLNRKALDEIINNLMNAPILVYGHIGSGKSTIIEVAAAELDCEVVEITDDNIDNAVSISQTASLSGRKKLIYLNNPQEIKKIKEVGRLIKETKNPLILESSDASHKRLRTLKKKCAQVNIRKPTSASVAKLLDEICVRENVKADKILLREIADNAGGDIRSAVIDLETIAKGRKEIKKEHLSILESRDRSVDIYNTLSRILVKKDFDDAVKSTWNLDLQPRDTLLWIDENIPRVYRDKTDIYRAFYYLSRADSYIGRIYERQYWGLLRYATPLMTGGVNIAKRNKIKPSFFQFPRYIIELSKTKKERGLKKSIGSKLSLKLHASNKIIAQQYILLYRTLLGEKIVSPDILQKKYRLSSDEIEYLLG
;
A
#
# COMPACT_ATOMS: atom_id res chain seq x y z
N MET A 1 14.56 14.33 19.23
CA MET A 1 13.83 14.76 18.02
C MET A 1 14.17 13.77 16.92
N MET A 2 13.18 13.27 16.17
CA MET A 2 13.42 12.28 15.10
C MET A 2 14.39 12.83 14.04
N TRP A 3 15.25 11.99 13.48
CA TRP A 3 16.23 12.43 12.49
C TRP A 3 15.57 12.91 11.20
N SER A 4 14.42 12.33 10.84
CA SER A 4 13.60 12.74 9.69
C SER A 4 13.08 14.18 9.78
N THR A 5 12.90 14.72 10.99
CA THR A 5 12.53 16.14 11.21
C THR A 5 13.74 17.02 11.49
N LYS A 6 14.73 16.52 12.23
CA LYS A 6 15.97 17.24 12.57
C LYS A 6 16.80 17.59 11.34
N HIS A 7 16.94 16.66 10.39
CA HIS A 7 17.71 16.83 9.14
C HIS A 7 16.87 17.24 7.95
N LYS A 8 15.61 17.65 8.17
CA LYS A 8 14.74 18.12 7.08
C LYS A 8 15.37 19.39 6.47
N PRO A 9 15.66 19.40 5.16
CA PRO A 9 16.15 20.60 4.46
C PRO A 9 15.25 21.81 4.71
N LYS A 10 15.86 22.98 4.95
CA LYS A 10 15.13 24.24 5.17
C LYS A 10 15.41 25.27 4.09
N LYS A 11 16.58 25.20 3.45
CA LYS A 11 16.99 26.09 2.37
C LYS A 11 17.25 25.33 1.10
N LYS A 12 17.28 26.04 -0.03
CA LYS A 12 17.62 25.48 -1.34
C LYS A 12 18.98 24.79 -1.36
N GLU A 13 19.97 25.28 -0.64
CA GLU A 13 21.32 24.68 -0.58
C GLU A 13 21.33 23.32 0.12
N ASP A 14 20.40 23.08 1.04
CA ASP A 14 20.31 21.84 1.81
C ASP A 14 19.70 20.68 1.00
N ILE A 15 19.07 20.98 -0.15
CA ILE A 15 18.43 19.98 -1.01
C ILE A 15 19.48 19.35 -1.93
N SER A 16 19.91 18.13 -1.56
CA SER A 16 20.83 17.33 -2.35
C SER A 16 20.15 16.48 -3.44
N LEU A 17 18.85 16.23 -3.33
CA LEU A 17 18.08 15.36 -4.23
C LEU A 17 17.00 16.13 -4.98
N ASN A 18 16.76 15.77 -6.25
CA ASN A 18 15.72 16.37 -7.09
C ASN A 18 15.80 17.91 -7.23
N ARG A 19 17.00 18.51 -7.13
CA ARG A 19 17.21 19.98 -7.22
C ARG A 19 16.62 20.62 -8.48
N LYS A 20 16.69 19.94 -9.63
CA LYS A 20 16.07 20.40 -10.88
C LYS A 20 14.56 20.62 -10.75
N ALA A 21 13.88 19.77 -10.00
CA ALA A 21 12.43 19.90 -9.79
C ALA A 21 12.09 21.07 -8.85
N LEU A 22 12.94 21.35 -7.85
CA LEU A 22 12.82 22.54 -7.02
C LEU A 22 12.98 23.82 -7.87
N ASP A 23 14.00 23.87 -8.72
CA ASP A 23 14.22 25.00 -9.63
C ASP A 23 13.03 25.21 -10.59
N GLU A 24 12.48 24.12 -11.12
CA GLU A 24 11.29 24.15 -11.97
C GLU A 24 10.04 24.66 -11.23
N ILE A 25 9.87 24.30 -9.96
CA ILE A 25 8.79 24.83 -9.11
C ILE A 25 8.99 26.32 -8.89
N ILE A 26 10.15 26.76 -8.39
CA ILE A 26 10.42 28.17 -8.07
C ILE A 26 10.19 29.07 -9.29
N ASN A 27 10.66 28.65 -10.47
CA ASN A 27 10.57 29.46 -11.69
C ASN A 27 9.15 29.56 -12.26
N ASN A 28 8.30 28.54 -12.05
CA ASN A 28 6.97 28.48 -12.68
C ASN A 28 5.81 28.78 -11.72
N LEU A 29 6.03 28.70 -10.41
CA LEU A 29 4.98 28.75 -9.40
C LEU A 29 4.19 30.06 -9.39
N MET A 30 4.82 31.15 -9.81
CA MET A 30 4.17 32.46 -9.94
C MET A 30 3.33 32.61 -11.21
N ASN A 31 3.52 31.76 -12.22
CA ASN A 31 2.91 31.89 -13.54
C ASN A 31 1.73 30.94 -13.75
N ALA A 32 1.79 29.74 -13.17
CA ALA A 32 0.77 28.73 -13.35
C ALA A 32 0.64 27.82 -12.11
N PRO A 33 -0.55 27.26 -11.86
CA PRO A 33 -0.73 26.18 -10.89
C PRO A 33 0.18 24.98 -11.21
N ILE A 34 0.81 24.39 -10.19
CA ILE A 34 1.73 23.26 -10.37
C ILE A 34 1.13 22.00 -9.73
N LEU A 35 1.19 20.87 -10.45
CA LEU A 35 1.00 19.54 -9.90
C LEU A 35 2.37 18.88 -9.71
N VAL A 36 2.76 18.70 -8.46
CA VAL A 36 3.92 17.95 -8.04
C VAL A 36 3.51 16.49 -7.82
N TYR A 37 4.21 15.55 -8.45
CA TYR A 37 3.92 14.13 -8.25
C TYR A 37 5.18 13.27 -8.20
N GLY A 38 5.08 12.09 -7.59
CA GLY A 38 6.21 11.18 -7.43
C GLY A 38 5.99 10.12 -6.35
N HIS A 39 6.94 9.21 -6.19
CA HIS A 39 6.85 8.11 -5.22
C HIS A 39 6.67 8.60 -3.77
N ILE A 40 6.06 7.79 -2.91
CA ILE A 40 5.93 8.12 -1.49
C ILE A 40 7.33 8.24 -0.87
N GLY A 41 7.50 9.22 0.03
CA GLY A 41 8.77 9.40 0.72
C GLY A 41 9.92 9.96 -0.12
N SER A 42 9.69 10.39 -1.36
CA SER A 42 10.72 10.96 -2.24
C SER A 42 11.10 12.42 -1.95
N GLY A 43 10.47 13.06 -0.96
CA GLY A 43 10.75 14.45 -0.56
C GLY A 43 9.82 15.51 -1.17
N LYS A 44 8.69 15.14 -1.76
CA LYS A 44 7.71 16.07 -2.37
C LYS A 44 7.33 17.24 -1.46
N SER A 45 6.75 16.97 -0.29
CA SER A 45 6.31 18.01 0.66
C SER A 45 7.47 18.89 1.12
N THR A 46 8.65 18.30 1.33
CA THR A 46 9.86 19.05 1.70
C THR A 46 10.30 20.02 0.59
N ILE A 47 10.29 19.59 -0.67
CA ILE A 47 10.62 20.45 -1.81
C ILE A 47 9.63 21.60 -1.91
N ILE A 48 8.34 21.34 -1.68
CA ILE A 48 7.28 22.36 -1.71
C ILE A 48 7.47 23.38 -0.58
N GLU A 49 7.75 22.92 0.64
CA GLU A 49 8.03 23.81 1.79
C GLU A 49 9.26 24.69 1.55
N VAL A 50 10.35 24.13 1.01
CA VAL A 50 11.54 24.92 0.67
C VAL A 50 11.24 25.90 -0.46
N ALA A 51 10.53 25.50 -1.51
CA ALA A 51 10.11 26.42 -2.56
C ALA A 51 9.26 27.59 -2.03
N ALA A 52 8.38 27.32 -1.06
CA ALA A 52 7.58 28.35 -0.41
C ALA A 52 8.46 29.33 0.39
N ALA A 53 9.44 28.81 1.13
CA ALA A 53 10.38 29.62 1.92
C ALA A 53 11.26 30.51 1.03
N GLU A 54 11.77 29.98 -0.09
CA GLU A 54 12.61 30.73 -1.05
C GLU A 54 11.83 31.87 -1.73
N LEU A 55 10.52 31.72 -1.89
CA LEU A 55 9.63 32.74 -2.48
C LEU A 55 8.98 33.66 -1.44
N ASP A 56 9.34 33.52 -0.15
CA ASP A 56 8.71 34.20 0.99
C ASP A 56 7.17 34.10 1.00
N CYS A 57 6.67 32.92 0.68
CA CYS A 57 5.24 32.62 0.67
C CYS A 57 4.78 31.98 1.98
N GLU A 58 3.61 32.40 2.48
CA GLU A 58 2.92 31.73 3.58
C GLU A 58 2.09 30.56 3.03
N VAL A 59 2.38 29.33 3.48
CA VAL A 59 1.66 28.13 3.02
C VAL A 59 0.30 28.06 3.68
N VAL A 60 -0.76 27.95 2.87
CA VAL A 60 -2.13 27.75 3.30
C VAL A 60 -2.64 26.42 2.75
N GLU A 61 -2.85 25.45 3.63
CA GLU A 61 -3.33 24.13 3.27
C GLU A 61 -4.85 24.11 3.08
N ILE A 62 -5.29 23.54 1.96
CA ILE A 62 -6.69 23.34 1.63
C ILE A 62 -7.02 21.84 1.73
N THR A 63 -8.04 21.53 2.52
CA THR A 63 -8.51 20.17 2.83
C THR A 63 -9.99 20.03 2.48
N ASP A 64 -10.57 18.85 2.70
CA ASP A 64 -12.01 18.62 2.52
C ASP A 64 -12.89 19.54 3.39
N ASP A 65 -12.37 20.02 4.54
CA ASP A 65 -13.13 20.80 5.52
C ASP A 65 -13.26 22.28 5.12
N ASN A 66 -12.28 22.83 4.41
CA ASN A 66 -12.24 24.25 4.03
C ASN A 66 -12.39 24.48 2.51
N ILE A 67 -12.56 23.42 1.71
CA ILE A 67 -12.61 23.49 0.24
C ILE A 67 -13.71 24.42 -0.28
N ASP A 68 -14.86 24.51 0.40
CA ASP A 68 -15.96 25.38 -0.01
C ASP A 68 -15.58 26.87 0.03
N ASN A 69 -14.66 27.24 0.94
CA ASN A 69 -14.15 28.61 1.09
C ASN A 69 -12.81 28.83 0.38
N ALA A 70 -12.23 27.78 -0.22
CA ALA A 70 -10.88 27.82 -0.76
C ALA A 70 -10.70 28.90 -1.84
N VAL A 71 -11.71 29.12 -2.69
CA VAL A 71 -11.66 30.18 -3.71
C VAL A 71 -11.49 31.54 -3.04
N SER A 72 -12.33 31.88 -2.07
CA SER A 72 -12.24 33.15 -1.32
C SER A 72 -10.89 33.30 -0.62
N ILE A 73 -10.39 32.24 0.00
CA ILE A 73 -9.07 32.21 0.65
C ILE A 73 -7.97 32.51 -0.38
N SER A 74 -8.07 31.94 -1.58
CA SER A 74 -7.10 32.10 -2.66
C SER A 74 -7.12 33.47 -3.36
N GLN A 75 -8.16 34.29 -3.14
CA GLN A 75 -8.24 35.64 -3.70
C GLN A 75 -7.53 36.70 -2.86
N THR A 76 -7.32 36.44 -1.56
CA THR A 76 -6.88 37.43 -0.59
C THR A 76 -5.36 37.35 -0.35
N ALA A 77 -4.74 38.48 -0.03
CA ALA A 77 -3.35 38.50 0.44
C ALA A 77 -3.24 37.93 1.87
N SER A 78 -2.02 37.60 2.32
CA SER A 78 -1.78 37.27 3.73
C SER A 78 -1.98 38.47 4.63
N LEU A 79 -2.41 38.23 5.88
CA LEU A 79 -2.42 39.21 6.97
C LEU A 79 -1.03 39.78 7.25
N SER A 80 0.03 39.00 6.97
CA SER A 80 1.43 39.40 7.13
C SER A 80 1.96 40.29 5.98
N GLY A 81 1.14 40.56 4.95
CA GLY A 81 1.58 41.24 3.73
C GLY A 81 2.34 40.34 2.73
N ARG A 82 2.66 39.09 3.11
CA ARG A 82 3.29 38.10 2.23
C ARG A 82 2.30 37.50 1.23
N LYS A 83 2.82 36.91 0.14
CA LYS A 83 1.98 36.13 -0.78
C LYS A 83 1.59 34.80 -0.15
N LYS A 84 0.39 34.30 -0.44
CA LYS A 84 -0.03 32.97 0.00
C LYS A 84 0.42 31.94 -1.04
N LEU A 85 0.88 30.78 -0.57
CA LEU A 85 0.97 29.58 -1.39
C LEU A 85 -0.19 28.66 -1.02
N ILE A 86 -1.14 28.50 -1.93
CA ILE A 86 -2.25 27.57 -1.75
C ILE A 86 -1.73 26.15 -2.00
N TYR A 87 -1.85 25.27 -1.01
CA TYR A 87 -1.32 23.92 -1.06
C TYR A 87 -2.43 22.89 -0.84
N LEU A 88 -2.53 21.89 -1.72
CA LEU A 88 -3.44 20.76 -1.57
C LEU A 88 -2.66 19.46 -1.64
N ASN A 89 -2.71 18.68 -0.57
CA ASN A 89 -2.19 17.33 -0.55
C ASN A 89 -3.26 16.33 -1.00
N ASN A 90 -2.88 15.38 -1.85
CA ASN A 90 -3.74 14.32 -2.38
C ASN A 90 -5.12 14.82 -2.85
N PRO A 91 -5.19 15.76 -3.81
CA PRO A 91 -6.47 16.32 -4.26
C PRO A 91 -7.42 15.27 -4.84
N GLN A 92 -6.92 14.09 -5.22
CA GLN A 92 -7.75 12.96 -5.62
C GLN A 92 -8.62 12.38 -4.49
N GLU A 93 -8.29 12.65 -3.23
CA GLU A 93 -9.01 12.17 -2.05
C GLU A 93 -10.13 13.13 -1.66
N ILE A 94 -9.98 14.42 -1.95
CA ILE A 94 -11.00 15.47 -1.70
C ILE A 94 -12.33 15.08 -2.35
N LYS A 95 -13.40 14.98 -1.56
CA LYS A 95 -14.74 14.58 -2.00
C LYS A 95 -15.27 15.51 -3.08
N LYS A 96 -15.14 16.83 -2.86
CA LYS A 96 -15.64 17.90 -3.75
C LYS A 96 -14.63 18.28 -4.84
N ILE A 97 -14.23 17.33 -5.69
CA ILE A 97 -13.21 17.53 -6.74
C ILE A 97 -13.55 18.65 -7.74
N LYS A 98 -14.84 18.97 -7.92
CA LYS A 98 -15.28 20.09 -8.77
C LYS A 98 -14.81 21.44 -8.22
N GLU A 99 -14.85 21.61 -6.91
CA GLU A 99 -14.36 22.83 -6.23
C GLU A 99 -12.85 22.97 -6.37
N VAL A 100 -12.09 21.86 -6.31
CA VAL A 100 -10.65 21.88 -6.65
C VAL A 100 -10.43 22.39 -8.07
N GLY A 101 -11.24 21.90 -9.03
CA GLY A 101 -11.19 22.35 -10.41
C GLY A 101 -11.57 23.82 -10.64
N ARG A 102 -12.36 24.40 -9.73
CA ARG A 102 -12.74 25.82 -9.68
C ARG A 102 -11.62 26.65 -9.06
N LEU A 103 -11.08 26.21 -7.94
CA LEU A 103 -9.93 26.81 -7.26
C LEU A 103 -8.74 26.98 -8.21
N ILE A 104 -8.38 25.95 -8.98
CA ILE A 104 -7.29 26.03 -9.97
C ILE A 104 -7.53 27.12 -11.03
N LYS A 105 -8.79 27.36 -11.41
CA LYS A 105 -9.13 28.35 -12.44
C LYS A 105 -9.17 29.78 -11.90
N GLU A 106 -9.65 29.94 -10.67
CA GLU A 106 -9.97 31.25 -10.11
C GLU A 106 -8.86 31.80 -9.22
N THR A 107 -7.94 30.97 -8.72
CA THR A 107 -6.88 31.38 -7.78
C THR A 107 -6.03 32.54 -8.32
N LYS A 108 -5.79 33.56 -7.48
CA LYS A 108 -4.86 34.68 -7.76
C LYS A 108 -3.52 34.51 -7.08
N ASN A 109 -3.45 33.63 -6.09
CA ASN A 109 -2.23 33.25 -5.40
C ASN A 109 -1.63 31.99 -6.04
N PRO A 110 -0.30 31.81 -5.96
CA PRO A 110 0.37 30.58 -6.34
C PRO A 110 -0.30 29.33 -5.77
N LEU A 111 -0.41 28.26 -6.56
CA LEU A 111 -1.09 27.04 -6.18
C LEU A 111 -0.26 25.80 -6.50
N ILE A 112 -0.07 24.93 -5.51
CA ILE A 112 0.55 23.62 -5.66
C ILE A 112 -0.43 22.52 -5.25
N LEU A 113 -0.53 21.53 -6.11
CA LEU A 113 -1.14 20.24 -5.83
C LEU A 113 -0.02 19.20 -5.63
N GLU A 114 -0.07 18.42 -4.55
CA GLU A 114 0.83 17.28 -4.34
C GLU A 114 0.07 15.96 -4.50
N SER A 115 0.64 15.00 -5.25
CA SER A 115 0.08 13.65 -5.34
C SER A 115 1.16 12.56 -5.36
N SER A 116 0.84 11.40 -4.81
CA SER A 116 1.67 10.20 -4.92
C SER A 116 1.48 9.47 -6.27
N ASP A 117 0.31 9.59 -6.88
CA ASP A 117 -0.04 8.92 -8.13
C ASP A 117 -0.69 9.90 -9.12
N ALA A 118 0.11 10.33 -10.07
CA ALA A 118 -0.34 11.21 -11.13
C ALA A 118 -1.38 10.51 -12.05
N SER A 119 -1.36 9.19 -12.19
CA SER A 119 -2.24 8.46 -13.11
C SER A 119 -3.68 8.32 -12.60
N HIS A 120 -3.94 8.76 -11.37
CA HIS A 120 -5.25 8.62 -10.74
C HIS A 120 -6.37 9.26 -11.58
N LYS A 121 -7.46 8.52 -11.82
CA LYS A 121 -8.57 8.92 -12.71
C LYS A 121 -9.16 10.30 -12.37
N ARG A 122 -9.27 10.62 -11.07
CA ARG A 122 -9.80 11.91 -10.57
C ARG A 122 -8.89 13.12 -10.87
N LEU A 123 -7.59 12.90 -11.14
CA LEU A 123 -6.64 13.98 -11.48
C LEU A 123 -6.58 14.29 -12.97
N ARG A 124 -7.15 13.44 -13.83
CA ARG A 124 -7.04 13.56 -15.31
C ARG A 124 -7.45 14.94 -15.83
N THR A 125 -8.47 15.57 -15.24
CA THR A 125 -8.96 16.89 -15.65
C THR A 125 -8.15 18.02 -15.01
N LEU A 126 -7.67 17.85 -13.78
CA LEU A 126 -6.86 18.85 -13.07
C LEU A 126 -5.47 18.98 -13.71
N LYS A 127 -4.86 17.84 -14.06
CA LYS A 127 -3.56 17.74 -14.72
C LYS A 127 -3.42 18.60 -15.97
N LYS A 128 -4.49 18.73 -16.75
CA LYS A 128 -4.48 19.53 -17.99
C LYS A 128 -4.39 21.04 -17.75
N LYS A 129 -4.68 21.48 -16.52
CA LYS A 129 -4.68 22.89 -16.12
C LYS A 129 -3.47 23.29 -15.28
N CYS A 130 -2.58 22.34 -14.99
CA CYS A 130 -1.41 22.56 -14.13
C CYS A 130 -0.13 22.24 -14.90
N ALA A 131 0.92 23.02 -14.66
CA ALA A 131 2.28 22.59 -14.99
C ALA A 131 2.62 21.33 -14.15
N GLN A 132 3.36 20.40 -14.73
CA GLN A 132 3.57 19.08 -14.14
C GLN A 132 5.03 18.89 -13.77
N VAL A 133 5.33 18.81 -12.47
CA VAL A 133 6.68 18.60 -11.97
C VAL A 133 6.79 17.20 -11.36
N ASN A 134 7.69 16.38 -11.93
CA ASN A 134 7.92 15.02 -11.46
C ASN A 134 9.10 14.96 -10.47
N ILE A 135 8.81 14.60 -9.23
CA ILE A 135 9.82 14.23 -8.24
C ILE A 135 10.20 12.78 -8.46
N ARG A 136 11.32 12.60 -9.15
CA ARG A 136 11.82 11.26 -9.49
C ARG A 136 12.21 10.51 -8.22
N LYS A 137 11.99 9.20 -8.27
CA LYS A 137 12.50 8.28 -7.26
C LYS A 137 14.03 8.40 -7.21
N PRO A 138 14.63 8.75 -6.05
CA PRO A 138 16.07 8.86 -5.94
C PRO A 138 16.73 7.49 -6.09
N THR A 139 17.94 7.47 -6.65
CA THR A 139 18.72 6.24 -6.71
C THR A 139 19.24 5.89 -5.32
N SER A 140 19.43 4.60 -5.02
CA SER A 140 19.98 4.19 -3.74
C SER A 140 21.39 4.76 -3.49
N ALA A 141 22.14 5.11 -4.55
CA ALA A 141 23.44 5.81 -4.42
C ALA A 141 23.25 7.19 -3.80
N SER A 142 22.27 7.93 -4.30
CA SER A 142 21.97 9.28 -3.84
C SER A 142 21.40 9.27 -2.42
N VAL A 143 20.56 8.28 -2.11
CA VAL A 143 20.03 8.09 -0.74
C VAL A 143 21.17 7.70 0.21
N ALA A 144 22.04 6.75 -0.15
CA ALA A 144 23.18 6.36 0.69
C ALA A 144 24.13 7.54 0.99
N LYS A 145 24.36 8.42 0.00
CA LYS A 145 25.14 9.66 0.21
C LYS A 145 24.45 10.59 1.23
N LEU A 146 23.14 10.77 1.14
CA LEU A 146 22.38 11.56 2.12
C LEU A 146 22.45 10.94 3.53
N LEU A 147 22.36 9.61 3.64
CA LEU A 147 22.50 8.91 4.92
C LEU A 147 23.90 9.09 5.53
N ASP A 148 24.94 9.11 4.69
CA ASP A 148 26.33 9.38 5.10
C ASP A 148 26.47 10.79 5.67
N GLU A 149 25.91 11.80 4.99
CA GLU A 149 25.87 13.18 5.48
C GLU A 149 25.16 13.30 6.85
N ILE A 150 24.07 12.56 7.05
CA ILE A 150 23.37 12.48 8.34
C ILE A 150 24.25 11.84 9.41
N CYS A 151 24.92 10.73 9.09
CA CYS A 151 25.84 10.05 10.01
C CYS A 151 26.96 10.98 10.49
N VAL A 152 27.56 11.75 9.57
CA VAL A 152 28.60 12.74 9.89
C VAL A 152 28.07 13.80 10.86
N ARG A 153 26.88 14.36 10.60
CA ARG A 153 26.26 15.37 11.49
C ARG A 153 25.89 14.83 12.87
N GLU A 154 25.56 13.54 12.96
CA GLU A 154 25.22 12.86 14.21
C GLU A 154 26.43 12.24 14.92
N ASN A 155 27.64 12.42 14.39
CA ASN A 155 28.87 11.80 14.89
C ASN A 155 28.78 10.27 15.03
N VAL A 156 28.15 9.63 14.04
CA VAL A 156 28.01 8.17 13.96
C VAL A 156 28.89 7.66 12.82
N LYS A 157 29.79 6.72 13.10
CA LYS A 157 30.58 6.04 12.06
C LYS A 157 29.73 4.94 11.42
N ALA A 158 29.64 4.92 10.09
CA ALA A 158 28.91 3.89 9.36
C ALA A 158 29.70 3.42 8.14
N ASP A 159 29.63 2.12 7.84
CA ASP A 159 30.17 1.56 6.60
C ASP A 159 29.31 1.99 5.40
N LYS A 160 29.95 2.40 4.30
CA LYS A 160 29.29 2.77 3.05
C LYS A 160 28.47 1.62 2.46
N ILE A 161 28.91 0.38 2.63
CA ILE A 161 28.18 -0.82 2.17
C ILE A 161 26.86 -0.94 2.93
N LEU A 162 26.90 -0.78 4.25
CA LEU A 162 25.71 -0.76 5.12
C LEU A 162 24.73 0.36 4.72
N LEU A 163 25.21 1.59 4.54
CA LEU A 163 24.34 2.70 4.13
C LEU A 163 23.68 2.44 2.78
N ARG A 164 24.39 1.74 1.89
CA ARG A 164 23.85 1.33 0.60
C ARG A 164 22.76 0.26 0.74
N GLU A 165 22.97 -0.74 1.60
CA GLU A 165 21.96 -1.76 1.89
C GLU A 165 20.69 -1.15 2.50
N ILE A 166 20.81 -0.19 3.44
CA ILE A 166 19.66 0.57 3.99
C ILE A 166 18.92 1.31 2.87
N ALA A 167 19.66 1.98 1.98
CA ALA A 167 19.08 2.73 0.87
C ALA A 167 18.38 1.83 -0.16
N ASP A 168 18.94 0.65 -0.44
CA ASP A 168 18.35 -0.35 -1.34
C ASP A 168 17.05 -0.92 -0.73
N ASN A 169 17.05 -1.26 0.57
CA ASN A 169 15.87 -1.74 1.29
C ASN A 169 14.74 -0.72 1.32
N ALA A 170 15.07 0.57 1.50
CA ALA A 170 14.09 1.64 1.52
C ALA A 170 13.44 1.91 0.15
N GLY A 171 14.00 1.36 -0.95
CA GLY A 171 13.37 1.42 -2.26
C GLY A 171 13.09 2.85 -2.74
N GLY A 172 13.97 3.79 -2.42
CA GLY A 172 13.82 5.21 -2.81
C GLY A 172 12.87 6.03 -1.94
N ASP A 173 12.35 5.49 -0.84
CA ASP A 173 11.71 6.27 0.24
C ASP A 173 12.79 6.80 1.21
N ILE A 174 13.08 8.09 1.09
CA ILE A 174 14.11 8.76 1.91
C ILE A 174 13.70 8.76 3.38
N ARG A 175 12.40 8.96 3.68
CA ARG A 175 11.90 9.04 5.05
C ARG A 175 12.10 7.70 5.75
N SER A 176 11.73 6.61 5.07
CA SER A 176 11.93 5.24 5.58
C SER A 176 13.42 4.95 5.79
N ALA A 177 14.28 5.29 4.82
CA ALA A 177 15.73 5.12 4.94
C ALA A 177 16.33 5.84 6.16
N VAL A 178 15.90 7.08 6.42
CA VAL A 178 16.38 7.86 7.58
C VAL A 178 15.87 7.28 8.90
N ILE A 179 14.63 6.80 8.96
CA ILE A 179 14.08 6.13 10.15
C ILE A 179 14.83 4.84 10.45
N ASP A 180 15.12 4.05 9.41
CA ASP A 180 15.85 2.81 9.54
C ASP A 180 17.28 3.08 10.02
N LEU A 181 17.96 4.10 9.45
CA LEU A 181 19.26 4.55 9.94
C LEU A 181 19.21 4.98 11.41
N GLU A 182 18.27 5.85 11.80
CA GLU A 182 18.09 6.31 13.18
C GLU A 182 17.87 5.14 14.14
N THR A 183 17.09 4.14 13.71
CA THR A 183 16.80 2.93 14.49
C THR A 183 18.07 2.14 14.76
N ILE A 184 18.93 1.95 13.75
CA ILE A 184 20.21 1.26 13.95
C ILE A 184 21.19 2.14 14.74
N ALA A 185 21.19 3.45 14.53
CA ALA A 185 22.11 4.38 15.20
C ALA A 185 21.79 4.58 16.69
N LYS A 186 20.55 4.28 17.12
CA LYS A 186 20.08 4.58 18.47
C LYS A 186 20.98 3.98 19.54
N GLY A 187 21.62 4.85 20.32
CA GLY A 187 22.52 4.49 21.42
C GLY A 187 23.92 4.02 20.98
N ARG A 188 24.29 4.20 19.71
CA ARG A 188 25.57 3.73 19.14
C ARG A 188 26.37 4.90 18.55
N LYS A 189 27.70 4.82 18.66
CA LYS A 189 28.64 5.75 17.97
C LYS A 189 29.21 5.17 16.67
N GLU A 190 29.02 3.86 16.45
CA GLU A 190 29.48 3.14 15.27
C GLU A 190 28.44 2.09 14.88
N ILE A 191 28.17 1.97 13.58
CA ILE A 191 27.25 1.01 13.01
C ILE A 191 28.00 0.14 11.99
N LYS A 192 27.88 -1.18 12.16
CA LYS A 192 28.48 -2.21 11.33
C LYS A 192 27.39 -3.05 10.66
N LYS A 193 27.80 -3.86 9.67
CA LYS A 193 26.90 -4.74 8.90
C LYS A 193 26.07 -5.68 9.78
N GLU A 194 26.63 -6.18 10.87
CA GLU A 194 25.92 -7.04 11.84
C GLU A 194 24.65 -6.40 12.44
N HIS A 195 24.59 -5.07 12.49
CA HIS A 195 23.43 -4.34 12.98
C HIS A 195 22.30 -4.21 11.94
N LEU A 196 22.50 -4.60 10.66
CA LEU A 196 21.38 -4.75 9.70
C LEU A 196 20.34 -5.73 10.22
N SER A 197 20.74 -6.75 11.00
CA SER A 197 19.82 -7.73 11.60
C SER A 197 18.70 -7.07 12.43
N ILE A 198 18.93 -5.86 12.93
CA ILE A 198 17.94 -5.05 13.64
C ILE A 198 16.86 -4.55 12.66
N LEU A 199 17.24 -4.19 11.43
CA LEU A 199 16.32 -3.86 10.34
C LEU A 199 15.72 -5.10 9.66
N GLU A 200 16.39 -6.25 9.71
CA GLU A 200 15.85 -7.52 9.20
C GLU A 200 14.56 -7.94 9.94
N SER A 201 14.26 -7.33 11.10
CA SER A 201 12.94 -7.42 11.78
C SER A 201 11.80 -6.64 11.08
N ARG A 202 12.04 -6.07 9.89
CA ARG A 202 11.03 -5.42 9.05
C ARG A 202 10.80 -6.09 7.71
N ASP A 203 11.41 -7.23 7.44
CA ASP A 203 11.01 -8.02 6.30
C ASP A 203 9.95 -9.03 6.75
N ARG A 204 8.67 -8.64 6.57
CA ARG A 204 7.52 -9.53 6.82
C ARG A 204 7.69 -10.90 6.15
N SER A 205 8.46 -10.96 5.06
CA SER A 205 8.78 -12.21 4.36
C SER A 205 9.79 -13.09 5.13
N VAL A 206 10.83 -12.50 5.74
CA VAL A 206 11.83 -13.24 6.54
C VAL A 206 11.21 -13.73 7.85
N ASP A 207 10.39 -12.91 8.51
CA ASP A 207 9.70 -13.29 9.75
C ASP A 207 8.73 -14.46 9.55
N ILE A 208 7.96 -14.45 8.45
CA ILE A 208 7.07 -15.58 8.13
C ILE A 208 7.85 -16.82 7.74
N TYR A 209 8.97 -16.72 7.01
CA TYR A 209 9.79 -17.90 6.68
C TYR A 209 10.43 -18.52 7.93
N ASN A 210 10.92 -17.70 8.85
CA ASN A 210 11.43 -18.17 10.14
C ASN A 210 10.33 -18.84 10.96
N THR A 211 9.13 -18.26 10.99
CA THR A 211 7.95 -18.83 11.65
C THR A 211 7.53 -20.16 11.02
N LEU A 212 7.44 -20.22 9.69
CA LEU A 212 7.13 -21.45 8.95
C LEU A 212 8.18 -22.53 9.17
N SER A 213 9.46 -22.17 9.30
CA SER A 213 10.52 -23.12 9.66
C SER A 213 10.30 -23.72 11.06
N ARG A 214 9.93 -22.90 12.05
CA ARG A 214 9.60 -23.40 13.39
C ARG A 214 8.37 -24.32 13.37
N ILE A 215 7.32 -23.96 12.62
CA ILE A 215 6.07 -24.72 12.52
C ILE A 215 6.25 -26.02 11.71
N LEU A 216 6.79 -25.94 10.50
CA LEU A 216 6.82 -27.05 9.54
C LEU A 216 8.10 -27.89 9.64
N VAL A 217 9.24 -27.32 10.05
CA VAL A 217 10.54 -28.03 10.04
C VAL A 217 10.91 -28.56 11.43
N LYS A 218 11.04 -27.69 12.45
CA LYS A 218 11.50 -28.08 13.80
C LYS A 218 10.51 -28.96 14.55
N LYS A 219 10.93 -29.81 15.49
CA LYS A 219 10.02 -30.64 16.31
C LYS A 219 9.86 -30.08 17.73
N ASP A 220 9.17 -28.96 17.85
CA ASP A 220 8.91 -28.29 19.12
C ASP A 220 7.53 -27.62 19.07
N PHE A 221 6.61 -28.12 19.89
CA PHE A 221 5.24 -27.61 19.95
C PHE A 221 5.21 -26.18 20.49
N ASP A 222 5.93 -25.90 21.58
CA ASP A 222 5.88 -24.62 22.27
C ASP A 222 6.59 -23.52 21.47
N ASP A 223 7.73 -23.81 20.84
CA ASP A 223 8.39 -22.88 19.91
C ASP A 223 7.48 -22.58 18.71
N ALA A 224 6.79 -23.58 18.17
CA ALA A 224 5.84 -23.37 17.06
C ALA A 224 4.69 -22.43 17.47
N VAL A 225 4.10 -22.60 18.66
CA VAL A 225 3.04 -21.70 19.13
C VAL A 225 3.57 -20.29 19.36
N LYS A 226 4.66 -20.14 20.11
CA LYS A 226 5.25 -18.84 20.47
C LYS A 226 5.79 -18.07 19.28
N SER A 227 6.22 -18.76 18.22
CA SER A 227 6.75 -18.11 17.02
C SER A 227 5.79 -17.13 16.35
N THR A 228 4.48 -17.27 16.57
CA THR A 228 3.47 -16.39 15.99
C THR A 228 3.16 -15.15 16.82
N TRP A 229 3.61 -15.05 18.07
CA TRP A 229 3.24 -13.94 18.98
C TRP A 229 3.75 -12.57 18.52
N ASN A 230 4.90 -12.53 17.86
CA ASN A 230 5.52 -11.30 17.35
C ASN A 230 5.41 -11.18 15.83
N LEU A 231 4.60 -12.03 15.19
CA LEU A 231 4.44 -12.04 13.74
C LEU A 231 3.49 -10.90 13.32
N ASP A 232 3.98 -9.94 12.52
CA ASP A 232 3.16 -8.86 11.94
C ASP A 232 2.30 -9.35 10.75
N LEU A 233 1.52 -10.41 10.99
CA LEU A 233 0.55 -10.96 10.06
C LEU A 233 -0.77 -11.25 10.77
N GLN A 234 -1.87 -11.07 10.06
CA GLN A 234 -3.17 -11.46 10.59
C GLN A 234 -3.22 -13.00 10.77
N PRO A 235 -3.96 -13.52 11.75
CA PRO A 235 -4.08 -14.95 11.98
C PRO A 235 -4.55 -15.73 10.75
N ARG A 236 -5.46 -15.15 9.96
CA ARG A 236 -5.93 -15.72 8.70
C ARG A 236 -4.83 -15.82 7.65
N ASP A 237 -3.99 -14.80 7.52
CA ASP A 237 -2.90 -14.81 6.55
C ASP A 237 -1.85 -15.85 6.96
N THR A 238 -1.53 -15.93 8.25
CA THR A 238 -0.65 -16.96 8.82
C THR A 238 -1.15 -18.37 8.50
N LEU A 239 -2.47 -18.61 8.65
CA LEU A 239 -3.10 -19.88 8.30
C LEU A 239 -2.90 -20.23 6.82
N LEU A 240 -3.08 -19.27 5.91
CA LEU A 240 -2.89 -19.48 4.47
C LEU A 240 -1.42 -19.74 4.09
N TRP A 241 -0.47 -19.11 4.79
CA TRP A 241 0.96 -19.41 4.65
C TRP A 241 1.28 -20.84 5.06
N ILE A 242 0.65 -21.34 6.13
CA ILE A 242 0.84 -22.71 6.58
C ILE A 242 0.20 -23.68 5.57
N ASP A 243 -1.03 -23.42 5.13
CA ASP A 243 -1.78 -24.21 4.13
C ASP A 243 -0.96 -24.49 2.85
N GLU A 244 -0.42 -23.42 2.23
CA GLU A 244 0.35 -23.52 0.98
C GLU A 244 1.62 -24.36 1.14
N ASN A 245 2.20 -24.37 2.35
CA ASN A 245 3.53 -24.93 2.59
C ASN A 245 3.52 -26.33 3.23
N ILE A 246 2.41 -26.78 3.83
CA ILE A 246 2.26 -28.17 4.31
C ILE A 246 2.62 -29.20 3.23
N PRO A 247 2.01 -29.23 2.03
CA PRO A 247 2.28 -30.26 1.04
C PRO A 247 3.67 -30.13 0.39
N ARG A 248 4.38 -29.02 0.63
CA ARG A 248 5.74 -28.79 0.13
C ARG A 248 6.78 -29.39 1.06
N VAL A 249 6.52 -29.34 2.35
CA VAL A 249 7.44 -29.81 3.40
C VAL A 249 7.11 -31.25 3.79
N TYR A 250 5.83 -31.61 3.92
CA TYR A 250 5.41 -32.94 4.36
C TYR A 250 5.29 -33.85 3.14
N ARG A 251 5.94 -35.03 3.21
CA ARG A 251 5.95 -36.02 2.12
C ARG A 251 4.91 -37.12 2.33
N ASP A 252 4.74 -37.55 3.57
CA ASP A 252 3.84 -38.64 3.92
C ASP A 252 2.38 -38.20 3.87
N LYS A 253 1.52 -39.00 3.23
CA LYS A 253 0.10 -38.67 3.06
C LYS A 253 -0.63 -38.62 4.41
N THR A 254 -0.24 -39.44 5.37
CA THR A 254 -0.85 -39.46 6.70
C THR A 254 -0.44 -38.23 7.50
N ASP A 255 0.81 -37.79 7.40
CA ASP A 255 1.28 -36.54 8.03
C ASP A 255 0.59 -35.31 7.43
N ILE A 256 0.44 -35.27 6.10
CA ILE A 256 -0.33 -34.22 5.40
C ILE A 256 -1.79 -34.21 5.87
N TYR A 257 -2.43 -35.38 5.95
CA TYR A 257 -3.81 -35.52 6.44
C TYR A 257 -3.96 -34.97 7.86
N ARG A 258 -3.08 -35.37 8.79
CA ARG A 258 -3.11 -34.88 10.18
C ARG A 258 -2.89 -33.37 10.25
N ALA A 259 -1.96 -32.84 9.45
CA ALA A 259 -1.69 -31.42 9.39
C ALA A 259 -2.94 -30.62 8.97
N PHE A 260 -3.59 -31.04 7.88
CA PHE A 260 -4.83 -30.40 7.43
C PHE A 260 -6.01 -30.63 8.38
N TYR A 261 -6.05 -31.74 9.10
CA TYR A 261 -7.04 -31.96 10.15
C TYR A 261 -6.95 -30.86 11.23
N TYR A 262 -5.75 -30.58 11.74
CA TYR A 262 -5.56 -29.50 12.72
C TYR A 262 -5.80 -28.11 12.11
N LEU A 263 -5.30 -27.88 10.89
CA LEU A 263 -5.45 -26.60 10.20
C LEU A 263 -6.93 -26.26 9.91
N SER A 264 -7.73 -27.25 9.49
CA SER A 264 -9.17 -27.11 9.26
C SER A 264 -9.94 -26.74 10.53
N ARG A 265 -9.56 -27.32 11.67
CA ARG A 265 -10.14 -26.96 12.97
C ARG A 265 -9.78 -25.55 13.36
N ALA A 266 -8.54 -25.12 13.12
CA ALA A 266 -8.12 -23.74 13.32
C ALA A 266 -8.91 -22.77 12.43
N ASP A 267 -9.11 -23.08 11.14
CA ASP A 267 -9.87 -22.26 10.20
C ASP A 267 -11.33 -22.07 10.66
N SER A 268 -11.95 -23.11 11.23
CA SER A 268 -13.28 -23.00 11.83
C SER A 268 -13.33 -21.99 12.99
N TYR A 269 -12.30 -21.94 13.84
CA TYR A 269 -12.19 -20.91 14.88
C TYR A 269 -11.92 -19.53 14.30
N ILE A 270 -11.06 -19.43 13.28
CA ILE A 270 -10.79 -18.19 12.56
C ILE A 270 -12.09 -17.62 11.97
N GLY A 271 -12.90 -18.44 11.29
CA GLY A 271 -14.21 -18.03 10.77
C GLY A 271 -15.10 -17.44 11.87
N ARG A 272 -15.21 -18.13 13.01
CA ARG A 272 -15.99 -17.64 14.17
C ARG A 272 -15.43 -16.34 14.76
N ILE A 273 -14.12 -16.15 14.76
CA ILE A 273 -13.48 -14.90 15.20
C ILE A 273 -13.91 -13.75 14.30
N TYR A 274 -13.84 -13.90 12.98
CA TYR A 274 -14.24 -12.84 12.05
C TYR A 274 -15.74 -12.59 12.04
N GLU A 275 -16.57 -13.61 12.22
CA GLU A 275 -18.03 -13.45 12.29
C GLU A 275 -18.48 -12.76 13.60
N ARG A 276 -17.93 -13.19 14.73
CA ARG A 276 -18.37 -12.73 16.07
C ARG A 276 -17.52 -11.61 16.66
N GLN A 277 -16.41 -11.26 16.02
CA GLN A 277 -15.40 -10.32 16.52
C GLN A 277 -14.83 -10.70 17.90
N TYR A 278 -14.90 -11.98 18.28
CA TYR A 278 -14.45 -12.46 19.58
C TYR A 278 -13.05 -13.09 19.49
N TRP A 279 -12.02 -12.25 19.69
CA TRP A 279 -10.60 -12.61 19.57
C TRP A 279 -10.09 -13.57 20.65
N GLY A 280 -10.86 -13.80 21.72
CA GLY A 280 -10.52 -14.78 22.75
C GLY A 280 -10.33 -16.21 22.22
N LEU A 281 -10.96 -16.55 21.09
CA LEU A 281 -10.82 -17.85 20.44
C LEU A 281 -9.43 -18.09 19.82
N LEU A 282 -8.58 -17.07 19.72
CA LEU A 282 -7.20 -17.24 19.25
C LEU A 282 -6.40 -18.20 20.13
N ARG A 283 -6.76 -18.34 21.41
CA ARG A 283 -6.15 -19.34 22.31
C ARG A 283 -6.36 -20.79 21.84
N TYR A 284 -7.36 -21.03 21.00
CA TYR A 284 -7.62 -22.34 20.39
C TYR A 284 -7.11 -22.40 18.95
N ALA A 285 -7.35 -21.35 18.16
CA ALA A 285 -6.94 -21.32 16.75
C ALA A 285 -5.42 -21.40 16.60
N THR A 286 -4.68 -20.63 17.41
CA THR A 286 -3.21 -20.50 17.27
C THR A 286 -2.51 -21.82 17.56
N PRO A 287 -2.76 -22.52 18.68
CA PRO A 287 -2.12 -23.82 18.92
C PRO A 287 -2.49 -24.88 17.89
N LEU A 288 -3.71 -24.86 17.35
CA LEU A 288 -4.13 -25.81 16.32
C LEU A 288 -3.40 -25.59 14.99
N MET A 289 -3.35 -24.36 14.47
CA MET A 289 -2.69 -24.09 13.18
C MET A 289 -1.16 -24.16 13.26
N THR A 290 -0.56 -23.98 14.44
CA THR A 290 0.89 -23.99 14.63
C THR A 290 1.37 -25.31 15.22
N GLY A 291 1.26 -25.48 16.54
CA GLY A 291 1.70 -26.66 17.29
C GLY A 291 1.03 -27.95 16.83
N GLY A 292 -0.27 -27.93 16.54
CA GLY A 292 -0.99 -29.08 15.99
C GLY A 292 -0.43 -29.54 14.63
N VAL A 293 -0.16 -28.59 13.74
CA VAL A 293 0.50 -28.87 12.45
C VAL A 293 1.94 -29.35 12.67
N ASN A 294 2.65 -28.80 13.66
CA ASN A 294 4.02 -29.18 13.99
C ASN A 294 4.14 -30.65 14.40
N ILE A 295 3.26 -31.11 15.31
CA ILE A 295 3.27 -32.49 15.82
C ILE A 295 2.67 -33.50 14.83
N ALA A 296 1.98 -33.03 13.79
CA ALA A 296 1.43 -33.89 12.75
C ALA A 296 2.52 -34.64 11.98
N LYS A 297 3.75 -34.11 11.90
CA LYS A 297 4.88 -34.76 11.23
C LYS A 297 5.51 -35.84 12.11
N ARG A 298 5.46 -37.07 11.63
CA ARG A 298 6.14 -38.21 12.25
C ARG A 298 7.33 -38.67 11.42
N ASN A 299 7.23 -38.50 10.10
CA ASN A 299 8.20 -38.97 9.13
C ASN A 299 9.18 -37.88 8.66
N LYS A 300 10.11 -38.25 7.77
CA LYS A 300 11.09 -37.32 7.18
C LYS A 300 10.41 -36.26 6.30
N ILE A 301 10.87 -35.02 6.43
CA ILE A 301 10.42 -33.87 5.64
C ILE A 301 11.24 -33.70 4.35
N LYS A 302 10.69 -32.95 3.39
CA LYS A 302 11.40 -32.52 2.18
C LYS A 302 12.00 -31.12 2.41
N PRO A 303 13.31 -30.92 2.14
CA PRO A 303 13.87 -29.57 2.05
C PRO A 303 13.21 -28.83 0.88
N SER A 304 12.42 -27.82 1.20
CA SER A 304 11.66 -27.04 0.22
C SER A 304 11.67 -25.58 0.62
N PHE A 305 11.80 -24.70 -0.37
CA PHE A 305 11.60 -23.26 -0.16
C PHE A 305 10.12 -22.97 0.08
N PHE A 306 9.85 -22.09 1.04
CA PHE A 306 8.49 -21.63 1.32
C PHE A 306 7.97 -20.75 0.19
N GLN A 307 6.69 -20.89 -0.15
CA GLN A 307 6.03 -20.09 -1.17
C GLN A 307 4.90 -19.26 -0.60
N PHE A 308 4.67 -18.12 -1.25
CA PHE A 308 3.54 -17.25 -0.97
C PHE A 308 2.21 -17.97 -1.25
N PRO A 309 1.15 -17.75 -0.44
CA PRO A 309 -0.13 -18.43 -0.61
C PRO A 309 -0.76 -18.14 -1.98
N ARG A 310 -0.92 -19.19 -2.79
CA ARG A 310 -1.56 -19.06 -4.11
C ARG A 310 -3.01 -18.61 -3.99
N TYR A 311 -3.69 -19.00 -2.92
CA TYR A 311 -5.06 -18.58 -2.65
C TYR A 311 -5.23 -17.05 -2.67
N ILE A 312 -4.28 -16.29 -2.10
CA ILE A 312 -4.31 -14.82 -2.10
C ILE A 312 -4.15 -14.28 -3.53
N ILE A 313 -3.22 -14.86 -4.30
CA ILE A 313 -3.00 -14.50 -5.71
C ILE A 313 -4.28 -14.74 -6.52
N GLU A 314 -4.91 -15.89 -6.38
CA GLU A 314 -6.14 -16.25 -7.08
C GLU A 314 -7.34 -15.38 -6.67
N LEU A 315 -7.47 -15.06 -5.38
CA LEU A 315 -8.48 -14.10 -4.92
C LEU A 315 -8.29 -12.71 -5.53
N SER A 316 -7.05 -12.27 -5.71
CA SER A 316 -6.73 -10.99 -6.36
C SER A 316 -7.08 -11.03 -7.85
N LYS A 317 -6.63 -12.05 -8.57
CA LYS A 317 -6.92 -12.26 -10.01
C LYS A 317 -8.44 -12.27 -10.29
N THR A 318 -9.20 -13.01 -9.48
CA THR A 318 -10.65 -13.15 -9.65
C THR A 318 -11.46 -11.98 -9.09
N LYS A 319 -10.83 -10.97 -8.46
CA LYS A 319 -11.53 -9.86 -7.79
C LYS A 319 -12.43 -9.07 -8.75
N LYS A 320 -11.93 -8.76 -9.96
CA LYS A 320 -12.68 -8.03 -10.99
C LYS A 320 -13.90 -8.84 -11.44
N GLU A 321 -13.68 -10.11 -11.78
CA GLU A 321 -14.73 -11.03 -12.21
C GLU A 321 -15.81 -11.22 -11.13
N ARG A 322 -15.41 -11.47 -9.88
CA ARG A 322 -16.34 -11.60 -8.75
C ARG A 322 -17.14 -10.31 -8.53
N GLY A 323 -16.52 -9.15 -8.71
CA GLY A 323 -17.18 -7.85 -8.69
C GLY A 323 -18.28 -7.74 -9.75
N LEU A 324 -17.96 -8.10 -11.00
CA LEU A 324 -18.92 -8.11 -12.11
C LEU A 324 -20.07 -9.10 -11.85
N LYS A 325 -19.78 -10.34 -11.46
CA LYS A 325 -20.80 -11.34 -11.11
C LYS A 325 -21.73 -10.85 -9.99
N LYS A 326 -21.19 -10.18 -8.97
CA LYS A 326 -21.97 -9.61 -7.86
C LYS A 326 -22.86 -8.45 -8.34
N SER A 327 -22.35 -7.59 -9.21
CA SER A 327 -23.10 -6.46 -9.76
C SER A 327 -24.26 -6.93 -10.66
N ILE A 328 -23.96 -7.83 -11.61
CA ILE A 328 -24.97 -8.50 -12.46
C ILE A 328 -25.99 -9.22 -11.58
N GLY A 329 -25.51 -10.01 -10.62
CA GLY A 329 -26.33 -10.71 -9.63
C GLY A 329 -27.37 -9.80 -8.99
N SER A 330 -26.93 -8.67 -8.44
CA SER A 330 -27.79 -7.73 -7.71
C SER A 330 -28.84 -7.05 -8.60
N LYS A 331 -28.58 -6.90 -9.90
CA LYS A 331 -29.53 -6.32 -10.86
C LYS A 331 -30.55 -7.35 -11.35
N LEU A 332 -30.10 -8.56 -11.63
CA LEU A 332 -30.95 -9.65 -12.10
C LEU A 332 -31.82 -10.20 -10.97
N SER A 333 -31.30 -10.29 -9.74
CA SER A 333 -32.00 -10.84 -8.58
C SER A 333 -33.32 -10.13 -8.30
N LEU A 334 -33.36 -8.80 -8.49
CA LEU A 334 -34.55 -7.97 -8.30
C LEU A 334 -35.70 -8.31 -9.27
N LYS A 335 -35.36 -8.82 -10.45
CA LYS A 335 -36.33 -9.10 -11.53
C LYS A 335 -36.65 -10.58 -11.67
N LEU A 336 -35.70 -11.45 -11.31
CA LEU A 336 -35.79 -12.89 -11.49
C LEU A 336 -36.12 -13.64 -10.19
N HIS A 337 -36.23 -12.93 -9.06
CA HIS A 337 -36.51 -13.51 -7.74
C HIS A 337 -35.56 -14.66 -7.36
N ALA A 338 -34.32 -14.60 -7.86
CA ALA A 338 -33.27 -15.59 -7.61
C ALA A 338 -32.13 -14.96 -6.81
N SER A 339 -31.49 -15.76 -5.95
CA SER A 339 -30.37 -15.28 -5.15
C SER A 339 -29.18 -14.90 -6.04
N ASN A 340 -28.35 -13.96 -5.57
CA ASN A 340 -27.11 -13.58 -6.26
C ASN A 340 -26.19 -14.78 -6.56
N LYS A 341 -26.21 -15.79 -5.67
CA LYS A 341 -25.45 -17.03 -5.86
C LYS A 341 -25.97 -17.82 -7.05
N ILE A 342 -27.29 -18.02 -7.14
CA ILE A 342 -27.93 -18.73 -8.25
C ILE A 342 -27.70 -17.97 -9.56
N ILE A 343 -27.86 -16.65 -9.57
CA ILE A 343 -27.59 -15.83 -10.75
C ILE A 343 -26.14 -16.02 -11.22
N ALA A 344 -25.17 -15.89 -10.30
CA ALA A 344 -23.76 -15.96 -10.62
C ALA A 344 -23.30 -17.35 -11.11
N GLN A 345 -23.92 -18.42 -10.61
CA GLN A 345 -23.55 -19.80 -10.95
C GLN A 345 -24.26 -20.32 -12.19
N GLN A 346 -25.52 -19.94 -12.42
CA GLN A 346 -26.36 -20.56 -13.46
C GLN A 346 -26.77 -19.54 -14.53
N TYR A 347 -27.30 -18.39 -14.14
CA TYR A 347 -27.91 -17.45 -15.09
C TYR A 347 -26.88 -16.71 -15.92
N ILE A 348 -25.70 -16.39 -15.36
CA ILE A 348 -24.61 -15.77 -16.13
C ILE A 348 -24.17 -16.67 -17.30
N LEU A 349 -24.03 -17.97 -17.05
CA LEU A 349 -23.70 -18.92 -18.10
C LEU A 349 -24.83 -19.04 -19.12
N LEU A 350 -26.08 -19.13 -18.66
CA LEU A 350 -27.26 -19.15 -19.52
C LEU A 350 -27.32 -17.92 -20.45
N TYR A 351 -27.18 -16.70 -19.90
CA TYR A 351 -27.22 -15.48 -20.72
C TYR A 351 -26.03 -15.37 -21.68
N ARG A 352 -24.85 -15.88 -21.30
CA ARG A 352 -23.70 -16.02 -22.22
C ARG A 352 -24.06 -16.88 -23.43
N THR A 353 -24.65 -18.05 -23.19
CA THR A 353 -25.09 -18.95 -24.28
C THR A 353 -26.17 -18.30 -25.14
N LEU A 354 -27.20 -17.68 -24.54
CA LEU A 354 -28.28 -17.03 -25.28
C LEU A 354 -27.81 -15.84 -26.13
N LEU A 355 -26.81 -15.08 -25.66
CA LEU A 355 -26.19 -14.00 -26.42
C LEU A 355 -25.31 -14.53 -27.55
N GLY A 356 -24.53 -15.59 -27.30
CA GLY A 356 -23.68 -16.24 -28.30
C GLY A 356 -24.49 -16.81 -29.47
N GLU A 357 -25.61 -17.47 -29.16
CA GLU A 357 -26.56 -18.02 -30.15
C GLU A 357 -27.47 -16.94 -30.77
N LYS A 358 -27.30 -15.67 -30.41
CA LYS A 358 -28.12 -14.52 -30.87
C LYS A 358 -29.62 -14.67 -30.61
N ILE A 359 -30.03 -15.54 -29.68
CA ILE A 359 -31.42 -15.73 -29.25
C ILE A 359 -31.92 -14.47 -28.51
N VAL A 360 -31.02 -13.78 -27.82
CA VAL A 360 -31.30 -12.53 -27.11
C VAL A 360 -30.32 -11.46 -27.58
N SER A 361 -30.78 -10.22 -27.73
CA SER A 361 -29.90 -9.10 -28.06
C SER A 361 -29.32 -8.42 -26.81
N PRO A 362 -28.06 -7.94 -26.86
CA PRO A 362 -27.45 -7.19 -25.77
C PRO A 362 -28.26 -5.97 -25.32
N ASP A 363 -28.85 -5.23 -26.26
CA ASP A 363 -29.67 -4.04 -25.98
C ASP A 363 -30.90 -4.35 -25.13
N ILE A 364 -31.52 -5.52 -25.37
CA ILE A 364 -32.67 -5.97 -24.59
C ILE A 364 -32.26 -6.24 -23.14
N LEU A 365 -31.15 -6.96 -22.93
CA LEU A 365 -30.66 -7.23 -21.57
C LEU A 365 -30.22 -5.97 -20.85
N GLN A 366 -29.54 -5.06 -21.55
CA GLN A 366 -29.12 -3.78 -21.04
C GLN A 366 -30.31 -2.93 -20.58
N LYS A 367 -31.35 -2.79 -21.40
CA LYS A 367 -32.55 -2.04 -21.04
C LYS A 367 -33.36 -2.71 -19.93
N LYS A 368 -33.57 -4.02 -20.03
CA LYS A 368 -34.42 -4.79 -19.10
C LYS A 368 -33.84 -4.88 -17.69
N TYR A 369 -32.53 -5.13 -17.59
CA TYR A 369 -31.85 -5.34 -16.31
C TYR A 369 -30.93 -4.18 -15.91
N ARG A 370 -30.90 -3.09 -16.69
CA ARG A 370 -30.05 -1.91 -16.45
C ARG A 370 -28.56 -2.27 -16.31
N LEU A 371 -28.10 -3.20 -17.17
CA LEU A 371 -26.70 -3.62 -17.21
C LEU A 371 -25.84 -2.51 -17.84
N SER A 372 -24.67 -2.28 -17.27
CA SER A 372 -23.64 -1.41 -17.84
C SER A 372 -22.96 -2.10 -19.03
N SER A 373 -22.25 -1.32 -19.84
CA SER A 373 -21.51 -1.84 -20.99
C SER A 373 -20.50 -2.91 -20.59
N ASP A 374 -19.75 -2.69 -19.50
CA ASP A 374 -18.78 -3.66 -18.96
C ASP A 374 -19.43 -5.00 -18.53
N GLU A 375 -20.67 -4.96 -18.04
CA GLU A 375 -21.41 -6.17 -17.64
C GLU A 375 -21.94 -6.93 -18.85
N ILE A 376 -22.36 -6.21 -19.89
CA ILE A 376 -22.79 -6.80 -21.17
C ILE A 376 -21.59 -7.42 -21.90
N GLU A 377 -20.46 -6.72 -21.96
CA GLU A 377 -19.21 -7.23 -22.52
C GLU A 377 -18.78 -8.51 -21.79
N TYR A 378 -18.85 -8.51 -20.46
CA TYR A 378 -18.57 -9.71 -19.66
C TYR A 378 -19.54 -10.89 -19.94
N LEU A 379 -20.79 -10.62 -20.31
CA LEU A 379 -21.75 -11.64 -20.74
C LEU A 379 -21.57 -12.08 -22.20
N LEU A 380 -20.82 -11.35 -23.01
CA LEU A 380 -20.53 -11.74 -24.40
C LEU A 380 -19.31 -12.65 -24.53
N GLY A 381 -18.47 -12.72 -23.49
CA GLY A 381 -17.31 -13.60 -23.42
C GLY A 381 -16.02 -12.83 -23.37
#